data_AF-R5Y0V4-F1
#
_entry.id   AF-R5Y0V4-F1
#
_cell.length_a   1.000
_cell.length_b   1.000
_cell.length_c   1.000
_cell.angle_alpha   90.00
_cell.angle_beta   90.00
_cell.angle_gamma   90.00
#
_symmetry.space_group_name_H-M   'P 1'
#
loop_
_entity.id
_entity.type
_entity.pdbx_description
1 polymer ?
#
loop_
_entity_poly.entity_id
_entity_poly.type
_entity_poly.pdbx_seq_one_letter_code
_entity_poly.pdbx_strand_id
1 'polypeptide(L)'
;MEAEVSRDGHVHYQKFSRGNAVCDMKIIGDTNETGTLIRFKPDPEIFTETTEYDFDVLERRLRESAFLNAGLSIKLKDSRNPENVVEKVYYYEGGLSSFVEYINTSRALTPLHTPPIHISTTVGDKYAEVAMAYNDSYNEIILSFANNVHTIDGGTHETGFKTALTRVFNDYGRKYGILKDSDKKLSGEDVREGLSAVISVKLTEAQFEGQTKGKLGNTEMTGIVSSLVYDKLMTYFEENPSVAKAIFSKALDASRAREAARKARDLARRKGALESNSLPGKLADCTEKSADSTELYIVEGDSAGGSAKEGRDRQFQAILPLWGKMLNVEKSRLDKVITNEKLIPIVTALGTGIGEDFDINKLRYDKVVIMADADVDGAHIRTLLLTFFFRYMRPLLDTGHVYLAQPPLFKVSKGKKHVYAFSDEERDRLTEEMGGGCDIQRYKGLGEMDPIQLWETTMDPKTRIMLRVTLEDAMEADETFSILMGDKVEPRRDFIEKNAKYVQNLDV
;
A
#
# COMPACT_ATOMS: atom_id res chain seq x y z
N MET A 1 -33.77 3.33 10.76
CA MET A 1 -33.06 2.49 11.74
C MET A 1 -34.10 1.88 12.68
N GLU A 2 -33.91 0.63 13.08
CA GLU A 2 -34.71 -0.11 14.04
C GLU A 2 -33.76 -0.68 15.09
N ALA A 3 -34.11 -0.55 16.36
CA ALA A 3 -33.32 -1.03 17.48
C ALA A 3 -34.17 -1.96 18.35
N GLU A 4 -33.64 -3.14 18.63
CA GLU A 4 -34.19 -4.11 19.58
C GLU A 4 -33.18 -4.32 20.69
N VAL A 5 -33.56 -4.04 21.94
CA VAL A 5 -32.70 -4.15 23.11
C VAL A 5 -33.31 -5.18 24.07
N SER A 6 -32.61 -6.28 24.26
CA SER A 6 -32.96 -7.32 25.23
C SER A 6 -32.29 -6.99 26.57
N ARG A 7 -33.08 -6.58 27.56
CA ARG A 7 -32.61 -6.19 28.90
C ARG A 7 -33.74 -6.33 29.93
N ASP A 8 -33.38 -6.61 31.18
CA ASP A 8 -34.32 -6.65 32.32
C ASP A 8 -35.52 -7.59 32.10
N GLY A 9 -35.31 -8.71 31.39
CA GLY A 9 -36.34 -9.71 31.11
C GLY A 9 -37.21 -9.44 29.87
N HIS A 10 -37.01 -8.31 29.19
CA HIS A 10 -37.86 -7.85 28.10
C HIS A 10 -37.08 -7.48 26.84
N VAL A 11 -37.74 -7.56 25.69
CA VAL A 11 -37.25 -7.06 24.40
C VAL A 11 -37.91 -5.71 24.12
N HIS A 12 -37.12 -4.65 24.19
CA HIS A 12 -37.53 -3.27 23.90
C HIS A 12 -37.29 -2.94 22.43
N TYR A 13 -38.29 -2.40 21.74
CA TYR A 13 -38.23 -2.00 20.33
C TYR A 13 -38.41 -0.49 20.17
N GLN A 14 -37.61 0.12 19.31
CA GLN A 14 -37.82 1.49 18.84
C GLN A 14 -37.42 1.66 17.38
N LYS A 15 -38.20 2.48 16.65
CA LYS A 15 -37.96 2.80 15.23
C LYS A 15 -37.63 4.27 15.04
N PHE A 16 -36.64 4.52 14.19
CA PHE A 16 -36.16 5.85 13.82
C PHE A 16 -36.19 6.04 12.30
N SER A 17 -36.55 7.23 11.86
CA SER A 17 -36.51 7.67 10.45
C SER A 17 -35.79 9.01 10.36
N ARG A 18 -34.73 9.08 9.56
CA ARG A 18 -33.88 10.29 9.38
C ARG A 18 -33.53 10.98 10.71
N GLY A 19 -33.11 10.18 11.71
CA GLY A 19 -32.72 10.65 13.04
C GLY A 19 -33.88 10.88 14.03
N ASN A 20 -35.13 10.92 13.58
CA ASN A 20 -36.29 11.15 14.44
C ASN A 20 -36.92 9.84 14.91
N ALA A 21 -37.30 9.77 16.19
CA ALA A 21 -38.08 8.65 16.72
C ALA A 21 -39.48 8.65 16.08
N VAL A 22 -39.87 7.53 15.47
CA VAL A 22 -41.17 7.34 14.81
C VAL A 22 -42.20 6.79 15.79
N CYS A 23 -41.74 6.15 16.86
CA CYS A 23 -42.56 5.68 17.94
C CYS A 23 -41.82 5.75 19.27
N ASP A 24 -42.60 5.78 20.36
CA ASP A 24 -42.07 5.52 21.70
C ASP A 24 -41.51 4.09 21.79
N MET A 25 -40.65 3.88 22.78
CA MET A 25 -40.09 2.57 23.07
C MET A 25 -41.20 1.63 23.56
N LYS A 26 -41.30 0.45 22.93
CA LYS A 26 -42.34 -0.56 23.22
C LYS A 26 -41.71 -1.87 23.62
N ILE A 27 -42.35 -2.61 24.52
CA ILE A 27 -41.97 -4.00 24.80
C ILE A 27 -42.64 -4.88 23.75
N ILE A 28 -41.85 -5.67 23.02
CA ILE A 28 -42.32 -6.56 21.94
C ILE A 28 -42.27 -8.05 22.32
N GLY A 29 -41.70 -8.38 23.48
CA GLY A 29 -41.65 -9.74 24.00
C GLY A 29 -40.84 -9.86 25.29
N ASP A 30 -40.86 -11.05 25.87
CA ASP A 30 -40.05 -11.41 27.04
C ASP A 30 -38.84 -12.24 26.61
N THR A 31 -37.73 -12.11 27.32
CA THR A 31 -36.48 -12.83 27.02
C THR A 31 -35.64 -13.05 28.27
N ASN A 32 -34.90 -14.17 28.30
CA ASN A 32 -33.90 -14.46 29.33
C ASN A 32 -32.48 -14.06 28.89
N GLU A 33 -32.32 -13.56 27.66
CA GLU A 33 -31.04 -13.17 27.08
C GLU A 33 -30.84 -11.66 27.16
N THR A 34 -29.58 -11.21 27.12
CA THR A 34 -29.23 -9.79 27.03
C THR A 34 -28.53 -9.49 25.72
N GLY A 35 -28.85 -8.38 25.07
CA GLY A 35 -28.24 -8.03 23.79
C GLY A 35 -28.88 -6.83 23.11
N THR A 36 -28.33 -6.44 21.97
CA THR A 36 -28.89 -5.36 21.16
C THR A 36 -28.75 -5.71 19.69
N LEU A 37 -29.87 -5.66 18.97
CA LEU A 37 -29.93 -5.80 17.52
C LEU A 37 -30.23 -4.43 16.92
N ILE A 38 -29.35 -3.97 16.04
CA ILE A 38 -29.54 -2.74 15.28
C ILE A 38 -29.69 -3.09 13.80
N ARG A 39 -30.76 -2.59 13.17
CA ARG A 39 -31.00 -2.69 11.74
C ARG A 39 -31.12 -1.30 11.15
N PHE A 40 -30.40 -1.01 10.08
CA PHE A 40 -30.52 0.28 9.41
C PHE A 40 -30.36 0.14 7.91
N LYS A 41 -30.86 1.15 7.20
CA LYS A 41 -30.69 1.32 5.76
C LYS A 41 -30.12 2.72 5.54
N PRO A 42 -29.02 2.89 4.80
CA PRO A 42 -28.46 4.20 4.49
C PRO A 42 -29.44 5.05 3.68
N ASP A 43 -29.41 6.37 3.86
CA ASP A 43 -30.31 7.30 3.16
C ASP A 43 -29.70 7.68 1.79
N PRO A 44 -30.37 7.36 0.66
CA PRO A 44 -29.86 7.69 -0.67
C PRO A 44 -29.83 9.20 -0.96
N GLU A 45 -30.50 10.04 -0.16
CA GLU A 45 -30.37 11.50 -0.28
C GLU A 45 -29.05 12.02 0.31
N ILE A 46 -28.41 11.25 1.20
CA ILE A 46 -27.13 11.61 1.83
C ILE A 46 -25.98 10.89 1.13
N PHE A 47 -26.13 9.59 0.90
CA PHE A 47 -25.13 8.76 0.22
C PHE A 47 -25.41 8.73 -1.28
N THR A 48 -24.87 9.70 -2.01
CA THR A 48 -25.12 9.89 -3.45
C THR A 48 -24.27 9.00 -4.35
N GLU A 49 -23.12 8.52 -3.86
CA GLU A 49 -22.21 7.67 -4.64
C GLU A 49 -22.67 6.21 -4.66
N THR A 50 -22.94 5.64 -3.49
CA THR A 50 -23.45 4.28 -3.36
C THR A 50 -24.15 4.06 -2.02
N THR A 51 -25.16 3.20 -2.02
CA THR A 51 -25.78 2.65 -0.81
C THR A 51 -25.50 1.16 -0.65
N GLU A 52 -24.72 0.58 -1.57
CA GLU A 52 -24.35 -0.82 -1.56
C GLU A 52 -23.09 -1.02 -0.72
N TYR A 53 -23.14 -2.02 0.17
CA TYR A 53 -22.00 -2.39 1.00
C TYR A 53 -21.09 -3.36 0.26
N ASP A 54 -19.79 -3.11 0.34
CA ASP A 54 -18.78 -4.06 -0.10
C ASP A 54 -18.58 -5.17 0.96
N PHE A 55 -18.70 -6.43 0.54
CA PHE A 55 -18.58 -7.56 1.47
C PHE A 55 -17.15 -7.78 1.93
N ASP A 56 -16.17 -7.61 1.04
CA ASP A 56 -14.77 -7.90 1.31
C ASP A 56 -14.19 -6.85 2.28
N VAL A 57 -14.59 -5.59 2.15
CA VAL A 57 -14.26 -4.51 3.11
C VAL A 57 -14.82 -4.81 4.51
N LEU A 58 -16.09 -5.23 4.60
CA LEU A 58 -16.72 -5.58 5.88
C LEU A 58 -16.07 -6.82 6.51
N GLU A 59 -15.84 -7.87 5.71
CA GLU A 59 -15.17 -9.10 6.13
C GLU A 59 -13.81 -8.78 6.75
N ARG A 60 -12.98 -7.99 6.06
CA ARG A 60 -11.65 -7.63 6.52
C ARG A 60 -11.71 -6.92 7.87
N ARG A 61 -12.55 -5.89 7.99
CA ARG A 61 -12.66 -5.12 9.23
C ARG A 61 -13.18 -5.93 10.41
N LEU A 62 -14.14 -6.82 10.16
CA LEU A 62 -14.68 -7.71 11.19
C LEU A 62 -13.68 -8.79 11.60
N ARG A 63 -12.92 -9.35 10.66
CA ARG A 63 -11.86 -10.32 10.94
C ARG A 63 -10.75 -9.70 11.79
N GLU A 64 -10.28 -8.50 11.44
CA GLU A 64 -9.33 -7.73 12.26
C GLU A 64 -9.85 -7.53 13.68
N SER A 65 -11.12 -7.14 13.82
CA SER A 65 -11.75 -6.95 15.12
C SER A 65 -11.80 -8.24 15.95
N ALA A 66 -12.00 -9.40 15.31
CA ALA A 66 -11.97 -10.70 15.97
C ALA A 66 -10.55 -11.06 16.45
N PHE A 67 -9.50 -10.73 15.69
CA PHE A 67 -8.11 -10.91 16.13
C PHE A 67 -7.72 -10.03 17.32
N LEU A 68 -8.15 -8.76 17.32
CA LEU A 68 -7.83 -7.80 18.38
C LEU A 68 -8.55 -8.09 19.71
N ASN A 69 -9.60 -8.91 19.68
CA ASN A 69 -10.42 -9.27 20.83
C ASN A 69 -10.49 -10.79 20.95
N ALA A 70 -9.45 -11.39 21.53
CA ALA A 70 -9.38 -12.83 21.75
C ALA A 70 -10.66 -13.37 22.42
N GLY A 71 -11.25 -14.41 21.83
CA GLY A 71 -12.51 -15.01 22.30
C GLY A 71 -13.79 -14.33 21.81
N LEU A 72 -13.72 -13.25 21.02
CA LEU A 72 -14.89 -12.66 20.38
C LEU A 72 -15.24 -13.44 19.09
N SER A 73 -16.46 -13.99 19.03
CA SER A 73 -16.99 -14.58 17.81
C SER A 73 -17.77 -13.54 17.02
N ILE A 74 -17.37 -13.32 15.76
CA ILE A 74 -18.05 -12.41 14.84
C ILE A 74 -18.56 -13.20 13.64
N LYS A 75 -19.86 -13.07 13.37
CA LYS A 75 -20.52 -13.73 12.24
C LYS A 75 -20.93 -12.69 11.20
N LEU A 76 -20.44 -12.83 9.97
CA LEU A 76 -20.82 -12.02 8.82
C LEU A 76 -21.64 -12.86 7.85
N LYS A 77 -22.81 -12.35 7.44
CA LYS A 77 -23.72 -13.03 6.52
C LYS A 77 -24.19 -12.07 5.44
N ASP A 78 -23.94 -12.41 4.19
CA ASP A 78 -24.49 -11.74 3.02
C ASP A 78 -25.69 -12.51 2.48
N SER A 79 -26.85 -11.86 2.48
CA SER A 79 -28.11 -12.43 2.00
C SER A 79 -28.69 -11.69 0.79
N ARG A 80 -27.86 -10.92 0.05
CA ARG A 80 -28.29 -10.21 -1.17
C ARG A 80 -28.69 -11.16 -2.29
N ASN A 81 -28.01 -12.29 -2.42
CA ASN A 81 -28.37 -13.37 -3.35
C ASN A 81 -29.00 -14.55 -2.58
N PRO A 82 -30.32 -14.77 -2.68
CA PRO A 82 -31.00 -15.87 -2.00
C PRO A 82 -30.49 -17.26 -2.41
N GLU A 83 -29.97 -17.41 -3.62
CA GLU A 83 -29.44 -18.68 -4.14
C GLU A 83 -27.99 -18.93 -3.72
N ASN A 84 -27.29 -17.89 -3.26
CA ASN A 84 -25.89 -17.97 -2.84
C ASN A 84 -25.64 -17.09 -1.61
N VAL A 85 -26.19 -17.51 -0.47
CA VAL A 85 -25.95 -16.86 0.82
C VAL A 85 -24.53 -17.16 1.27
N VAL A 86 -23.72 -16.12 1.41
CA VAL A 86 -22.34 -16.23 1.91
C VAL A 86 -22.34 -16.01 3.41
N GLU A 87 -21.80 -16.96 4.18
CA GLU A 87 -21.71 -16.87 5.63
C GLU A 87 -20.30 -17.21 6.11
N LYS A 88 -19.73 -16.36 6.96
CA LYS A 88 -18.40 -16.53 7.53
C LYS A 88 -18.41 -16.24 9.03
N VAL A 89 -17.69 -17.06 9.79
CA VAL A 89 -17.54 -16.94 11.24
C VAL A 89 -16.07 -16.75 11.57
N TYR A 90 -15.75 -15.70 12.32
CA TYR A 90 -14.41 -15.38 12.77
C TYR A 90 -14.35 -15.54 14.28
N TYR A 91 -13.46 -16.40 14.74
CA TYR A 91 -13.23 -16.66 16.16
C TYR A 91 -11.78 -17.06 16.35
N TYR A 92 -11.03 -16.27 17.12
CA TYR A 92 -9.60 -16.45 17.31
C TYR A 92 -9.25 -16.37 18.79
N GLU A 93 -8.81 -17.49 19.35
CA GLU A 93 -8.37 -17.58 20.76
C GLU A 93 -6.93 -17.06 20.93
N GLY A 94 -6.08 -17.24 19.91
CA GLY A 94 -4.69 -16.79 19.93
C GLY A 94 -4.50 -15.28 19.76
N GLY A 95 -5.59 -14.50 19.60
CA GLY A 95 -5.56 -13.05 19.51
C GLY A 95 -4.59 -12.52 18.45
N LEU A 96 -3.66 -11.64 18.88
CA LEU A 96 -2.67 -11.04 17.98
C LEU A 96 -1.70 -12.06 17.36
N SER A 97 -1.42 -13.18 18.03
CA SER A 97 -0.54 -14.23 17.47
C SER A 97 -1.17 -14.84 16.22
N SER A 98 -2.48 -15.15 16.29
CA SER A 98 -3.23 -15.62 15.12
C SER A 98 -3.31 -14.56 14.01
N PHE A 99 -3.27 -13.28 14.37
CA PHE A 99 -3.21 -12.21 13.37
C PHE A 99 -1.88 -12.19 12.63
N VAL A 100 -0.75 -12.31 13.34
CA VAL A 100 0.58 -12.39 12.71
C VAL A 100 0.72 -13.65 11.84
N GLU A 101 0.18 -14.78 12.28
CA GLU A 101 0.11 -15.99 11.46
C GLU A 101 -0.74 -15.78 10.19
N TYR A 102 -1.88 -15.11 10.33
CA TYR A 102 -2.71 -14.74 9.20
C TYR A 102 -1.98 -13.83 8.22
N ILE A 103 -1.30 -12.79 8.69
CA ILE A 103 -0.50 -11.85 7.86
C ILE A 103 0.55 -12.61 7.06
N ASN A 104 1.32 -13.49 7.71
CA ASN A 104 2.33 -14.28 7.04
C ASN A 104 1.70 -15.27 6.04
N THR A 105 0.59 -15.92 6.39
CA THR A 105 -0.06 -16.89 5.51
C THR A 105 -0.69 -16.23 4.30
N SER A 106 -1.43 -15.13 4.49
CA SER A 106 -2.19 -14.44 3.44
C SER A 106 -1.28 -13.80 2.39
N ARG A 107 -0.12 -13.30 2.82
CA ARG A 107 0.95 -12.79 1.94
C ARG A 107 1.94 -13.87 1.50
N ALA A 108 1.70 -15.10 1.90
CA ALA A 108 2.54 -16.25 1.59
C ALA A 108 4.01 -16.00 1.93
N LEU A 109 4.27 -15.55 3.15
CA LEU A 109 5.59 -15.38 3.74
C LEU A 109 5.94 -16.63 4.55
N THR A 110 7.23 -17.00 4.61
CA THR A 110 7.67 -18.17 5.38
C THR A 110 8.22 -17.70 6.73
N PRO A 111 7.57 -17.99 7.86
CA PRO A 111 8.08 -17.61 9.17
C PRO A 111 9.42 -18.29 9.47
N LEU A 112 10.35 -17.55 10.08
CA LEU A 112 11.65 -18.07 10.53
C LEU A 112 11.52 -18.88 11.82
N HIS A 113 10.46 -18.65 12.58
CA HIS A 113 10.17 -19.34 13.82
C HIS A 113 8.66 -19.43 14.04
N THR A 114 8.25 -20.45 14.80
CA THR A 114 6.90 -20.62 15.32
C THR A 114 6.98 -21.09 16.78
N PRO A 115 6.06 -20.69 17.66
CA PRO A 115 4.97 -19.72 17.42
C PRO A 115 5.48 -18.27 17.28
N PRO A 116 4.62 -17.31 16.87
CA PRO A 116 4.92 -15.88 16.98
C PRO A 116 5.27 -15.49 18.42
N ILE A 117 6.15 -14.50 18.57
CA ILE A 117 6.48 -13.92 19.87
C ILE A 117 5.28 -13.08 20.29
N HIS A 118 4.75 -13.33 21.49
CA HIS A 118 3.60 -12.62 22.03
C HIS A 118 3.92 -12.09 23.42
N ILE A 119 3.76 -10.78 23.59
CA ILE A 119 4.09 -10.07 24.83
C ILE A 119 3.00 -9.06 25.16
N SER A 120 2.68 -8.92 26.44
CA SER A 120 1.70 -7.94 26.92
C SER A 120 2.08 -7.37 28.27
N THR A 121 1.54 -6.18 28.58
CA THR A 121 1.61 -5.56 29.90
C THR A 121 0.37 -4.73 30.17
N THR A 122 0.08 -4.55 31.46
CA THR A 122 -0.95 -3.63 31.95
C THR A 122 -0.30 -2.68 32.95
N VAL A 123 -0.45 -1.37 32.73
CA VAL A 123 0.07 -0.33 33.61
C VAL A 123 -1.07 0.62 33.95
N GLY A 124 -1.61 0.51 35.16
CA GLY A 124 -2.80 1.25 35.56
C GLY A 124 -4.02 0.82 34.75
N ASP A 125 -4.65 1.78 34.08
CA ASP A 125 -5.80 1.58 33.18
C ASP A 125 -5.40 1.37 31.71
N LYS A 126 -4.10 1.32 31.42
CA LYS A 126 -3.55 1.18 30.07
C LYS A 126 -3.06 -0.24 29.84
N TYR A 127 -3.33 -0.75 28.66
CA TYR A 127 -2.92 -2.08 28.21
C TYR A 127 -2.14 -1.96 26.92
N ALA A 128 -1.06 -2.72 26.80
CA ALA A 128 -0.28 -2.83 25.58
C ALA A 128 0.02 -4.30 25.30
N GLU A 129 -0.18 -4.70 24.05
CA GLU A 129 0.01 -6.06 23.56
C GLU A 129 0.69 -6.01 22.20
N VAL A 130 1.68 -6.87 22.00
CA VAL A 130 2.43 -6.99 20.77
C VAL A 130 2.57 -8.46 20.41
N ALA A 131 2.25 -8.79 19.17
CA ALA A 131 2.65 -10.05 18.56
C ALA A 131 3.60 -9.77 17.39
N MET A 132 4.65 -10.59 17.23
CA MET A 132 5.59 -10.44 16.13
C MET A 132 6.22 -11.77 15.69
N ALA A 133 6.54 -11.86 14.40
CA ALA A 133 7.31 -12.95 13.84
C ALA A 133 8.20 -12.43 12.70
N TYR A 134 9.37 -13.01 12.56
CA TYR A 134 10.22 -12.76 11.39
C TYR A 134 9.93 -13.76 10.29
N ASN A 135 10.10 -13.35 9.04
CA ASN A 135 9.90 -14.16 7.86
C ASN A 135 11.06 -14.00 6.85
N ASP A 136 10.93 -14.68 5.72
CA ASP A 136 11.92 -14.71 4.63
C ASP A 136 11.92 -13.46 3.74
N SER A 137 10.93 -12.57 3.84
CA SER A 137 10.84 -11.36 3.02
C SER A 137 11.81 -10.24 3.45
N TYR A 138 11.92 -9.20 2.63
CA TYR A 138 12.77 -8.03 2.93
C TYR A 138 11.97 -6.83 3.44
N ASN A 139 10.64 -6.91 3.38
CA ASN A 139 9.77 -5.80 3.78
C ASN A 139 9.36 -5.96 5.25
N GLU A 140 9.23 -4.84 5.95
CA GLU A 140 8.58 -4.81 7.25
C GLU A 140 7.06 -4.63 7.07
N ILE A 141 6.29 -5.32 7.90
CA ILE A 141 4.84 -5.19 8.00
C ILE A 141 4.53 -4.93 9.47
N ILE A 142 4.17 -3.68 9.78
CA ILE A 142 3.80 -3.27 11.14
C ILE A 142 2.40 -2.70 11.08
N LEU A 143 1.48 -3.36 11.78
CA LEU A 143 0.11 -2.88 11.96
C LEU A 143 -0.06 -2.42 13.39
N SER A 144 -0.47 -1.16 13.58
CA SER A 144 -0.62 -0.56 14.90
C SER A 144 -2.07 -0.15 15.16
N PHE A 145 -2.55 -0.40 16.37
CA PHE A 145 -3.95 -0.20 16.76
C PHE A 145 -4.03 0.48 18.12
N ALA A 146 -4.96 1.43 18.25
CA ALA A 146 -5.34 2.04 19.51
C ALA A 146 -6.86 1.91 19.72
N ASN A 147 -7.29 1.23 20.79
CA ASN A 147 -8.70 0.97 21.08
C ASN A 147 -9.46 0.34 19.88
N ASN A 148 -8.87 -0.67 19.24
CA ASN A 148 -9.38 -1.33 18.03
C ASN A 148 -9.47 -0.44 16.77
N VAL A 149 -8.96 0.79 16.82
CA VAL A 149 -8.82 1.67 15.65
C VAL A 149 -7.43 1.48 15.07
N HIS A 150 -7.35 1.18 13.77
CA HIS A 150 -6.10 1.06 13.04
C HIS A 150 -5.46 2.45 12.90
N THR A 151 -4.25 2.62 13.39
CA THR A 151 -3.48 3.86 13.30
C THR A 151 -2.58 3.81 12.07
N ILE A 152 -3.14 4.13 10.90
CA ILE A 152 -2.50 4.01 9.58
C ILE A 152 -1.21 4.84 9.50
N ASP A 153 -1.17 5.99 10.18
CA ASP A 153 -0.02 6.90 10.22
C ASP A 153 0.90 6.62 11.43
N GLY A 154 0.66 5.50 12.12
CA GLY A 154 1.41 5.04 13.29
C GLY A 154 1.11 5.86 14.55
N GLY A 155 2.16 6.27 15.27
CA GLY A 155 2.00 7.07 16.49
C GLY A 155 3.05 6.79 17.55
N THR A 156 2.74 7.24 18.76
CA THR A 156 3.62 7.12 19.93
C THR A 156 3.91 5.68 20.34
N HIS A 157 2.89 4.82 20.35
CA HIS A 157 3.00 3.38 20.61
C HIS A 157 3.91 2.68 19.59
N GLU A 158 3.73 2.95 18.29
CA GLU A 158 4.57 2.36 17.24
C GLU A 158 6.02 2.85 17.31
N THR A 159 6.22 4.14 17.59
CA THR A 159 7.55 4.73 17.78
C THR A 159 8.28 4.09 18.97
N GLY A 160 7.56 3.84 20.06
CA GLY A 160 8.05 3.14 21.24
C GLY A 160 8.50 1.71 20.90
N PHE A 161 7.68 0.97 20.16
CA PHE A 161 8.03 -0.36 19.67
C PHE A 161 9.29 -0.35 18.79
N LYS A 162 9.32 0.49 17.75
CA LYS A 162 10.45 0.58 16.80
C LYS A 162 11.77 0.90 17.52
N THR A 163 11.74 1.84 18.45
CA THR A 163 12.91 2.28 19.22
C THR A 163 13.41 1.18 20.16
N ALA A 164 12.50 0.55 20.91
CA ALA A 164 12.85 -0.51 21.84
C ALA A 164 13.40 -1.74 21.12
N LEU A 165 12.79 -2.15 20.01
CA LEU A 165 13.25 -3.28 19.21
C LEU A 165 14.70 -3.09 18.76
N THR A 166 15.06 -1.92 18.21
CA THR A 166 16.45 -1.62 17.83
C THR A 166 17.40 -1.68 19.03
N ARG A 167 16.96 -1.19 20.19
CA ARG A 167 17.76 -1.23 21.42
C ARG A 167 18.00 -2.65 21.91
N VAL A 168 16.96 -3.50 21.96
CA VAL A 168 17.06 -4.92 22.35
C VAL A 168 18.09 -5.63 21.50
N PHE A 169 18.04 -5.47 20.18
CA PHE A 169 18.98 -6.14 19.27
C PHE A 169 20.43 -5.73 19.54
N ASN A 170 20.69 -4.44 19.74
CA ASN A 170 22.04 -3.95 20.00
C ASN A 170 22.56 -4.37 21.38
N ASP A 171 21.71 -4.28 22.42
CA ASP A 171 22.09 -4.63 23.81
C ASP A 171 22.30 -6.14 23.96
N TYR A 172 21.34 -6.96 23.49
CA TYR A 172 21.45 -8.42 23.50
C TYR A 172 22.62 -8.90 22.63
N GLY A 173 22.76 -8.34 21.43
CA GLY A 173 23.83 -8.70 20.51
C GLY A 173 25.22 -8.49 21.09
N ARG A 174 25.42 -7.40 21.85
CA ARG A 174 26.67 -7.14 22.57
C ARG A 174 26.85 -8.06 23.78
N LYS A 175 25.81 -8.21 24.61
CA LYS A 175 25.85 -9.03 25.84
C LYS A 175 26.26 -10.48 25.56
N TYR A 176 25.80 -11.05 24.44
CA TYR A 176 26.06 -12.44 24.05
C TYR A 176 27.14 -12.59 22.96
N GLY A 177 27.87 -11.52 22.64
CA GLY A 177 29.00 -11.56 21.69
C GLY A 177 28.62 -11.84 20.23
N ILE A 178 27.35 -11.66 19.86
CA ILE A 178 26.86 -11.73 18.47
C ILE A 178 27.35 -10.52 17.68
N LEU A 179 27.35 -9.35 18.32
CA LEU A 179 27.95 -8.10 17.84
C LEU A 179 29.23 -7.84 18.64
N LYS A 180 30.34 -7.62 17.95
CA LYS A 180 31.60 -7.22 18.60
C LYS A 180 31.58 -5.73 18.93
N ASP A 181 32.39 -5.28 19.88
CA ASP A 181 32.51 -3.85 20.21
C ASP A 181 33.01 -2.98 19.04
N SER A 182 33.77 -3.58 18.13
CA SER A 182 34.22 -2.94 16.89
C SER A 182 33.15 -2.86 15.80
N ASP A 183 32.10 -3.67 15.90
CA ASP A 183 31.05 -3.71 14.89
C ASP A 183 30.15 -2.49 15.04
N LYS A 184 29.69 -1.97 13.91
CA LYS A 184 28.69 -0.91 13.93
C LYS A 184 27.38 -1.44 14.48
N LYS A 185 26.66 -0.54 15.15
CA LYS A 185 25.31 -0.81 15.65
C LYS A 185 24.38 -1.15 14.50
N LEU A 186 23.50 -2.11 14.72
CA LEU A 186 22.39 -2.40 13.83
C LEU A 186 21.45 -1.20 13.84
N SER A 187 21.06 -0.73 12.66
CA SER A 187 20.06 0.32 12.50
C SER A 187 18.64 -0.24 12.68
N GLY A 188 17.65 0.65 12.75
CA GLY A 188 16.26 0.23 12.90
C GLY A 188 15.75 -0.60 11.72
N GLU A 189 16.13 -0.25 10.50
CA GLU A 189 15.77 -1.02 9.29
C GLU A 189 16.38 -2.40 9.29
N ASP A 190 17.67 -2.52 9.65
CA ASP A 190 18.37 -3.81 9.71
C ASP A 190 17.62 -4.78 10.62
N VAL A 191 17.09 -4.27 11.73
CA VAL A 191 16.37 -5.06 12.73
C VAL A 191 14.95 -5.39 12.30
N ARG A 192 14.31 -4.55 11.48
CA ARG A 192 12.90 -4.74 11.06
C ARG A 192 12.76 -5.44 9.70
N GLU A 193 13.85 -5.69 8.99
CA GLU A 193 13.81 -6.44 7.71
C GLU A 193 13.11 -7.80 7.88
N GLY A 194 12.02 -8.00 7.13
CA GLY A 194 11.19 -9.20 7.18
C GLY A 194 10.45 -9.41 8.50
N LEU A 195 10.17 -8.34 9.24
CA LEU A 195 9.34 -8.37 10.44
C LEU A 195 7.86 -8.28 10.07
N SER A 196 7.02 -9.14 10.64
CA SER A 196 5.58 -8.95 10.72
C SER A 196 5.18 -8.76 12.16
N ALA A 197 4.61 -7.60 12.50
CA ALA A 197 4.23 -7.24 13.86
C ALA A 197 2.84 -6.59 13.91
N VAL A 198 2.09 -6.94 14.95
CA VAL A 198 0.82 -6.30 15.31
C VAL A 198 0.96 -5.72 16.71
N ILE A 199 0.69 -4.42 16.84
CA ILE A 199 0.79 -3.66 18.08
C ILE A 199 -0.61 -3.17 18.43
N SER A 200 -1.16 -3.59 19.57
CA SER A 200 -2.47 -3.16 20.05
C SER A 200 -2.34 -2.49 21.41
N VAL A 201 -2.84 -1.27 21.53
CA VAL A 201 -2.91 -0.55 22.80
C VAL A 201 -4.35 -0.21 23.16
N LYS A 202 -4.68 -0.31 24.45
CA LYS A 202 -5.98 0.10 24.99
C LYS A 202 -5.77 1.13 26.10
N LEU A 203 -6.49 2.25 26.02
CA LEU A 203 -6.36 3.38 26.93
C LEU A 203 -7.68 4.15 27.04
N THR A 204 -7.98 4.67 28.22
CA THR A 204 -9.24 5.37 28.52
C THR A 204 -9.36 6.68 27.74
N GLU A 205 -8.29 7.48 27.68
CA GLU A 205 -8.26 8.79 27.01
C GLU A 205 -7.31 8.79 25.81
N ALA A 206 -7.74 8.18 24.71
CA ALA A 206 -6.97 8.18 23.46
C ALA A 206 -7.03 9.56 22.77
N GLN A 207 -5.85 10.15 22.56
CA GLN A 207 -5.65 11.40 21.84
C GLN A 207 -5.08 11.06 20.46
N PHE A 208 -5.76 11.47 19.41
CA PHE A 208 -5.31 11.27 18.03
C PHE A 208 -4.93 12.61 17.39
N GLU A 209 -3.91 12.58 16.54
CA GLU A 209 -3.58 13.69 15.65
C GLU A 209 -4.53 13.65 14.44
N GLY A 210 -5.20 14.77 14.15
CA GLY A 210 -6.09 14.90 12.99
C GLY A 210 -7.46 14.24 13.14
N GLN A 211 -8.32 14.49 12.16
CA GLN A 211 -9.73 14.06 12.18
C GLN A 211 -9.91 12.56 11.88
N THR A 212 -9.00 11.96 11.10
CA THR A 212 -9.08 10.57 10.65
C THR A 212 -8.71 9.56 11.74
N LYS A 213 -8.33 10.01 12.95
CA LYS A 213 -7.78 9.17 14.03
C LYS A 213 -6.62 8.27 13.56
N GLY A 214 -5.86 8.75 12.56
CA GLY A 214 -4.81 7.98 11.89
C GLY A 214 -3.54 7.80 12.72
N LYS A 215 -3.29 8.70 13.67
CA LYS A 215 -2.05 8.71 14.47
C LYS A 215 -2.30 8.91 15.96
N LEU A 216 -1.71 8.07 16.80
CA LEU A 216 -1.81 8.21 18.27
C LEU A 216 -0.81 9.23 18.81
N GLY A 217 -1.29 10.17 19.64
CA GLY A 217 -0.51 11.28 20.22
C GLY A 217 -0.15 11.13 21.71
N ASN A 218 -0.66 10.12 22.42
CA ASN A 218 -0.36 9.94 23.86
C ASN A 218 1.11 9.57 24.08
N THR A 219 1.94 10.52 24.53
CA THR A 219 3.40 10.35 24.66
C THR A 219 3.82 9.29 25.68
N GLU A 220 3.02 9.09 26.72
CA GLU A 220 3.21 8.04 27.73
C GLU A 220 3.21 6.62 27.14
N MET A 221 2.46 6.40 26.05
CA MET A 221 2.40 5.09 25.39
C MET A 221 3.74 4.70 24.76
N THR A 222 4.55 5.68 24.35
CA THR A 222 5.93 5.42 23.90
C THR A 222 6.73 4.70 24.99
N GLY A 223 6.64 5.18 26.23
CA GLY A 223 7.36 4.60 27.37
C GLY A 223 6.85 3.22 27.73
N ILE A 224 5.52 3.05 27.84
CA ILE A 224 4.90 1.77 28.21
C ILE A 224 5.24 0.68 27.19
N VAL A 225 5.08 0.95 25.89
CA VAL A 225 5.39 -0.02 24.84
C VAL A 225 6.90 -0.28 24.77
N SER A 226 7.72 0.76 24.92
CA SER A 226 9.18 0.60 24.89
C SER A 226 9.68 -0.31 26.02
N SER A 227 9.20 -0.11 27.25
CA SER A 227 9.52 -0.97 28.40
C SER A 227 9.00 -2.41 28.21
N LEU A 228 7.76 -2.57 27.75
CA LEU A 228 7.19 -3.89 27.44
C LEU A 228 8.10 -4.68 26.50
N VAL A 229 8.43 -4.06 25.35
CA VAL A 229 9.24 -4.70 24.31
C VAL A 229 10.64 -4.98 24.84
N TYR A 230 11.27 -4.03 25.52
CA TYR A 230 12.63 -4.22 26.03
C TYR A 230 12.71 -5.37 27.02
N ASP A 231 11.89 -5.34 28.08
CA ASP A 231 11.99 -6.30 29.17
C ASP A 231 11.59 -7.70 28.72
N LYS A 232 10.43 -7.83 28.05
CA LYS A 232 9.89 -9.14 27.67
C LYS A 232 10.64 -9.77 26.49
N LEU A 233 11.09 -8.98 25.51
CA LEU A 233 11.83 -9.53 24.38
C LEU A 233 13.25 -9.95 24.77
N MET A 234 13.91 -9.22 25.68
CA MET A 234 15.18 -9.65 26.27
C MET A 234 15.02 -11.01 26.96
N THR A 235 14.02 -11.16 27.84
CA THR A 235 13.72 -12.46 28.48
C THR A 235 13.44 -13.54 27.45
N TYR A 236 12.62 -13.25 26.44
CA TYR A 236 12.28 -14.23 25.40
C TYR A 236 13.51 -14.72 24.62
N PHE A 237 14.44 -13.82 24.27
CA PHE A 237 15.68 -14.21 23.57
C PHE A 237 16.60 -15.05 24.45
N GLU A 238 16.66 -14.78 25.75
CA GLU A 238 17.40 -15.60 26.72
C GLU A 238 16.80 -17.01 26.86
N GLU A 239 15.47 -17.12 26.86
CA GLU A 239 14.74 -18.39 26.92
C GLU A 239 14.77 -19.16 25.59
N ASN A 240 14.89 -18.46 24.45
CA ASN A 240 14.84 -19.04 23.10
C ASN A 240 16.08 -18.69 22.25
N PRO A 241 17.29 -19.17 22.59
CA PRO A 241 18.53 -18.78 21.89
C PRO A 241 18.57 -19.17 20.40
N SER A 242 17.90 -20.27 20.02
CA SER A 242 17.83 -20.72 18.62
C SER A 242 17.06 -19.73 17.75
N VAL A 243 15.92 -19.25 18.24
CA VAL A 243 15.08 -18.24 17.60
C VAL A 243 15.83 -16.92 17.51
N ALA A 244 16.42 -16.48 18.62
CA ALA A 244 17.25 -15.27 18.65
C ALA A 244 18.36 -15.35 17.58
N LYS A 245 19.12 -16.45 17.53
CA LYS A 245 20.21 -16.63 16.54
C LYS A 245 19.71 -16.54 15.09
N ALA A 246 18.57 -17.15 14.77
CA ALA A 246 18.00 -17.09 13.41
C ALA A 246 17.63 -15.65 13.02
N ILE A 247 16.95 -14.94 13.91
CA ILE A 247 16.53 -13.55 13.70
C ILE A 247 17.75 -12.62 13.59
N PHE A 248 18.74 -12.77 14.48
CA PHE A 248 19.98 -11.99 14.44
C PHE A 248 20.78 -12.23 13.16
N SER A 249 20.82 -13.46 12.64
CA SER A 249 21.50 -13.77 11.38
C SER A 249 20.91 -12.93 10.23
N LYS A 250 19.58 -12.83 10.16
CA LYS A 250 18.90 -12.02 9.15
C LYS A 250 19.24 -10.53 9.30
N ALA A 251 19.16 -9.99 10.51
CA ALA A 251 19.48 -8.58 10.76
C ALA A 251 20.95 -8.24 10.44
N LEU A 252 21.88 -9.15 10.72
CA LEU A 252 23.30 -8.99 10.36
C LEU A 252 23.51 -9.01 8.85
N ASP A 253 22.81 -9.88 8.12
CA ASP A 253 22.88 -9.95 6.67
C ASP A 253 22.28 -8.69 6.01
N ALA A 254 21.17 -8.18 6.56
CA ALA A 254 20.59 -6.89 6.17
C ALA A 254 21.59 -5.74 6.36
N SER A 255 22.22 -5.67 7.54
CA SER A 255 23.22 -4.66 7.85
C SER A 255 24.43 -4.71 6.91
N ARG A 256 24.97 -5.89 6.63
CA ARG A 256 26.09 -6.07 5.68
C ARG A 256 25.71 -5.62 4.27
N ALA A 257 24.51 -5.97 3.81
CA ALA A 257 24.02 -5.57 2.50
C ALA A 257 23.85 -4.05 2.40
N ARG A 258 23.26 -3.41 3.41
CA ARG A 258 23.10 -1.96 3.49
C ARG A 258 24.45 -1.23 3.50
N GLU A 259 25.42 -1.71 4.26
CA GLU A 259 26.77 -1.15 4.26
C GLU A 259 27.46 -1.27 2.91
N ALA A 260 27.31 -2.41 2.23
CA ALA A 260 27.83 -2.63 0.89
C ALA A 260 27.20 -1.64 -0.11
N ALA A 261 25.87 -1.46 -0.06
CA ALA A 261 25.16 -0.48 -0.88
C ALA A 261 25.60 0.95 -0.59
N ARG A 262 25.79 1.32 0.68
CA ARG A 262 26.26 2.66 1.05
C ARG A 262 27.66 2.91 0.52
N LYS A 263 28.59 1.96 0.68
CA LYS A 263 29.95 2.05 0.12
C LYS A 263 29.93 2.15 -1.40
N ALA A 264 29.09 1.37 -2.08
CA ALA A 264 28.92 1.43 -3.53
C ALA A 264 28.38 2.80 -3.97
N ARG A 265 27.38 3.34 -3.27
CA ARG A 265 26.84 4.69 -3.50
C ARG A 265 27.88 5.78 -3.24
N ASP A 266 28.61 5.73 -2.14
CA ASP A 266 29.63 6.72 -1.81
C ASP A 266 30.78 6.71 -2.83
N LEU A 267 31.18 5.52 -3.31
CA LEU A 267 32.17 5.38 -4.38
C LEU A 267 31.65 5.96 -5.71
N ALA A 268 30.39 5.68 -6.07
CA ALA A 268 29.75 6.24 -7.26
C ALA A 268 29.61 7.76 -7.16
N ARG A 269 29.21 8.28 -5.99
CA ARG A 269 29.08 9.72 -5.72
C ARG A 269 30.42 10.44 -5.74
N ARG A 270 31.51 9.82 -5.24
CA ARG A 270 32.86 10.40 -5.33
C ARG A 270 33.40 10.43 -6.75
N LYS A 271 33.10 9.41 -7.57
CA LYS A 271 33.40 9.44 -9.01
C LYS A 271 32.58 10.52 -9.74
N GLY A 272 31.29 10.67 -9.39
CA GLY A 272 30.40 11.69 -9.92
C GLY A 272 30.61 13.11 -9.35
N ALA A 273 31.31 13.30 -8.22
CA ALA A 273 31.54 14.62 -7.65
C ALA A 273 32.48 15.51 -8.48
N LEU A 274 33.27 14.91 -9.39
CA LEU A 274 34.01 15.61 -10.43
C LEU A 274 33.11 16.00 -11.63
N GLU A 275 31.93 15.40 -11.76
CA GLU A 275 30.88 15.68 -12.75
C GLU A 275 29.60 16.15 -12.03
N SER A 276 29.63 17.37 -11.49
CA SER A 276 28.57 18.01 -10.69
C SER A 276 27.12 17.63 -11.06
N ASN A 277 26.28 17.28 -10.08
CA ASN A 277 24.79 17.37 -10.11
C ASN A 277 24.13 17.08 -11.48
N SER A 278 24.63 16.09 -12.22
CA SER A 278 24.11 15.83 -13.55
C SER A 278 22.77 15.11 -13.41
N LEU A 279 21.73 15.76 -13.92
CA LEU A 279 20.48 15.09 -14.21
C LEU A 279 20.76 13.83 -15.04
N PRO A 280 19.94 12.77 -14.94
CA PRO A 280 20.16 11.55 -15.70
C PRO A 280 20.38 11.89 -17.18
N GLY A 281 21.42 11.34 -17.82
CA GLY A 281 21.75 11.71 -19.20
C GLY A 281 20.64 11.48 -20.23
N LYS A 282 19.66 10.62 -19.90
CA LYS A 282 18.46 10.36 -20.70
C LYS A 282 17.27 11.28 -20.37
N LEU A 283 17.29 11.99 -19.25
CA LEU A 283 16.24 12.92 -18.87
C LEU A 283 16.26 14.13 -19.81
N ALA A 284 15.17 14.32 -20.54
CA ALA A 284 14.89 15.59 -21.17
C ALA A 284 14.16 16.46 -20.15
N ASP A 285 14.83 17.44 -19.54
CA ASP A 285 14.20 18.27 -18.51
C ASP A 285 13.29 19.37 -19.10
N CYS A 286 12.44 19.97 -18.27
CA CYS A 286 11.66 21.16 -18.59
C CYS A 286 12.42 22.46 -18.25
N THR A 287 11.94 23.59 -18.75
CA THR A 287 12.58 24.90 -18.54
C THR A 287 12.15 25.54 -17.22
N GLU A 288 10.88 25.34 -16.85
CA GLU A 288 10.29 25.78 -15.60
C GLU A 288 10.90 25.01 -14.41
N LYS A 289 11.09 25.72 -13.29
CA LYS A 289 11.70 25.15 -12.07
C LYS A 289 10.71 25.02 -10.92
N SER A 290 9.53 25.64 -11.04
CA SER A 290 8.48 25.56 -10.04
C SER A 290 7.82 24.18 -10.07
N ALA A 291 7.97 23.40 -8.98
CA ALA A 291 7.44 22.05 -8.86
C ALA A 291 5.92 22.00 -9.12
N ASP A 292 5.17 22.97 -8.60
CA ASP A 292 3.71 23.06 -8.67
C ASP A 292 3.13 23.08 -10.09
N SER A 293 3.96 23.41 -11.08
CA SER A 293 3.54 23.55 -12.48
C SER A 293 4.17 22.53 -13.41
N THR A 294 5.11 21.71 -12.93
CA THR A 294 5.92 20.83 -13.77
C THR A 294 5.46 19.38 -13.70
N GLU A 295 5.65 18.68 -14.81
CA GLU A 295 5.20 17.31 -14.99
C GLU A 295 6.36 16.45 -15.49
N LEU A 296 6.52 15.25 -14.94
CA LEU A 296 7.49 14.26 -15.38
C LEU A 296 6.75 13.09 -16.02
N TYR A 297 6.98 12.85 -17.30
CA TYR A 297 6.50 11.66 -18.01
C TYR A 297 7.58 10.59 -17.99
N ILE A 298 7.26 9.45 -17.38
CA ILE A 298 8.06 8.24 -17.41
C ILE A 298 7.53 7.38 -18.56
N VAL A 299 8.34 7.24 -19.61
CA VAL A 299 7.89 6.67 -20.90
C VAL A 299 8.55 5.31 -21.15
N GLU A 300 7.79 4.36 -21.70
CA GLU A 300 8.30 3.07 -22.12
C GLU A 300 9.17 3.17 -23.39
N GLY A 301 10.47 2.94 -23.26
CA GLY A 301 11.39 2.84 -24.39
C GLY A 301 11.89 4.17 -24.94
N ASP A 302 13.01 4.10 -25.66
CA ASP A 302 13.62 5.28 -26.30
C ASP A 302 12.80 5.75 -27.52
N SER A 303 11.99 4.86 -28.15
CA SER A 303 11.13 5.21 -29.29
C SER A 303 10.00 6.15 -28.90
N ALA A 304 9.13 5.74 -27.96
CA ALA A 304 8.08 6.60 -27.44
C ALA A 304 8.66 7.81 -26.70
N GLY A 305 9.81 7.65 -26.05
CA GLY A 305 10.56 8.77 -25.45
C GLY A 305 10.97 9.84 -26.47
N GLY A 306 11.34 9.44 -27.70
CA GLY A 306 11.63 10.35 -28.81
C GLY A 306 10.41 11.17 -29.21
N SER A 307 9.29 10.50 -29.54
CA SER A 307 8.03 11.17 -29.91
C SER A 307 7.52 12.09 -28.80
N ALA A 308 7.57 11.64 -27.55
CA ALA A 308 7.16 12.45 -26.40
C ALA A 308 8.06 13.68 -26.20
N LYS A 309 9.38 13.54 -26.41
CA LYS A 309 10.33 14.66 -26.31
C LYS A 309 10.07 15.73 -27.38
N GLU A 310 9.68 15.32 -28.58
CA GLU A 310 9.37 16.22 -29.69
C GLU A 310 8.00 16.88 -29.54
N GLY A 311 6.98 16.14 -29.06
CA GLY A 311 5.60 16.60 -28.95
C GLY A 311 5.28 17.42 -27.69
N ARG A 312 6.08 17.31 -26.63
CA ARG A 312 5.81 17.97 -25.35
C ARG A 312 5.86 19.50 -25.40
N ASP A 313 5.24 20.11 -24.40
CA ASP A 313 5.57 21.46 -24.01
C ASP A 313 6.83 21.49 -23.15
N ARG A 314 7.93 21.98 -23.73
CA ARG A 314 9.26 22.05 -23.09
C ARG A 314 9.31 23.03 -21.92
N GLN A 315 8.31 23.90 -21.77
CA GLN A 315 8.24 24.82 -20.65
C GLN A 315 8.04 24.03 -19.35
N PHE A 316 7.06 23.13 -19.29
CA PHE A 316 6.66 22.48 -18.03
C PHE A 316 6.70 20.94 -18.03
N GLN A 317 6.90 20.28 -19.17
CA GLN A 317 6.93 18.81 -19.25
C GLN A 317 8.35 18.26 -19.43
N ALA A 318 8.77 17.39 -18.51
CA ALA A 318 9.99 16.61 -18.56
C ALA A 318 9.70 15.17 -19.03
N ILE A 319 10.63 14.55 -19.78
CA ILE A 319 10.50 13.18 -20.30
C ILE A 319 11.67 12.35 -19.82
N LEU A 320 11.37 11.21 -19.19
CA LEU A 320 12.33 10.21 -18.78
C LEU A 320 12.00 8.87 -19.47
N PRO A 321 12.73 8.51 -20.55
CA PRO A 321 12.56 7.21 -21.18
C PRO A 321 13.19 6.11 -20.34
N LEU A 322 12.44 5.03 -20.12
CA LEU A 322 12.91 3.80 -19.49
C LEU A 322 13.42 2.82 -20.54
N TRP A 323 14.33 1.94 -20.15
CA TRP A 323 14.89 0.93 -21.06
C TRP A 323 14.89 -0.48 -20.45
N GLY A 324 14.32 -1.41 -21.21
CA GLY A 324 14.15 -2.81 -20.84
C GLY A 324 13.28 -3.02 -19.59
N LYS A 325 13.14 -4.27 -19.16
CA LYS A 325 12.27 -4.62 -18.02
C LYS A 325 12.81 -4.08 -16.69
N MET A 326 11.93 -3.48 -15.89
CA MET A 326 12.26 -2.93 -14.58
C MET A 326 12.50 -4.04 -13.55
N LEU A 327 13.31 -3.75 -12.53
CA LEU A 327 13.54 -4.69 -11.44
C LEU A 327 12.24 -4.83 -10.62
N ASN A 328 11.79 -6.06 -10.39
CA ASN A 328 10.74 -6.30 -9.41
C ASN A 328 11.31 -6.06 -8.01
N VAL A 329 10.88 -4.97 -7.40
CA VAL A 329 11.41 -4.51 -6.12
C VAL A 329 10.79 -5.22 -4.92
N GLU A 330 9.66 -5.91 -5.08
CA GLU A 330 9.05 -6.73 -4.02
C GLU A 330 9.97 -7.90 -3.63
N LYS A 331 10.66 -8.46 -4.63
CA LYS A 331 11.57 -9.61 -4.49
C LYS A 331 13.02 -9.19 -4.21
N SER A 332 13.27 -7.89 -4.18
CA SER A 332 14.62 -7.35 -4.19
C SER A 332 14.88 -6.56 -2.91
N ARG A 333 16.03 -6.83 -2.30
CA ARG A 333 16.53 -6.04 -1.18
C ARG A 333 16.80 -4.59 -1.58
N LEU A 334 16.72 -3.70 -0.60
CA LEU A 334 16.95 -2.25 -0.76
C LEU A 334 18.30 -1.92 -1.43
N ASP A 335 19.36 -2.68 -1.13
CA ASP A 335 20.70 -2.48 -1.73
C ASP A 335 20.68 -2.67 -3.25
N LYS A 336 19.99 -3.71 -3.74
CA LYS A 336 19.83 -3.98 -5.17
C LYS A 336 18.94 -2.95 -5.84
N VAL A 337 17.90 -2.49 -5.16
CA VAL A 337 16.98 -1.46 -5.67
C VAL A 337 17.73 -0.16 -5.90
N ILE A 338 18.56 0.26 -4.94
CA ILE A 338 19.23 1.56 -5.02
C ILE A 338 20.47 1.55 -5.92
N THR A 339 21.10 0.40 -6.09
CA THR A 339 22.20 0.25 -7.05
C THR A 339 21.71 -0.04 -8.47
N ASN A 340 20.39 -0.14 -8.68
CA ASN A 340 19.83 -0.46 -9.98
C ASN A 340 19.92 0.72 -10.95
N GLU A 341 20.66 0.53 -12.04
CA GLU A 341 20.87 1.55 -13.08
C GLU A 341 19.58 2.06 -13.74
N LYS A 342 18.46 1.34 -13.63
CA LYS A 342 17.16 1.74 -14.20
C LYS A 342 16.28 2.51 -13.22
N LEU A 343 16.45 2.29 -11.90
CA LEU A 343 15.70 3.00 -10.86
C LEU A 343 16.40 4.29 -10.41
N ILE A 344 17.74 4.30 -10.42
CA ILE A 344 18.54 5.50 -10.09
C ILE A 344 18.10 6.74 -10.89
N PRO A 345 17.85 6.67 -12.22
CA PRO A 345 17.36 7.80 -13.00
C PRO A 345 16.04 8.37 -12.49
N ILE A 346 15.10 7.52 -12.06
CA ILE A 346 13.80 7.96 -11.53
C ILE A 346 14.01 8.72 -10.22
N VAL A 347 14.75 8.13 -9.28
CA VAL A 347 15.06 8.75 -7.97
C VAL A 347 15.78 10.09 -8.17
N THR A 348 16.74 10.14 -9.09
CA THR A 348 17.53 11.34 -9.39
C THR A 348 16.67 12.41 -10.07
N ALA A 349 15.78 12.02 -10.99
CA ALA A 349 14.87 12.95 -11.66
C ALA A 349 13.89 13.57 -10.66
N LEU A 350 13.28 12.77 -9.78
CA LEU A 350 12.32 13.27 -8.79
C LEU A 350 12.97 14.15 -7.72
N GLY A 351 14.23 13.88 -7.36
CA GLY A 351 14.99 14.67 -6.38
C GLY A 351 14.60 14.42 -4.93
N THR A 352 13.62 13.56 -4.68
CA THR A 352 13.08 13.27 -3.34
C THR A 352 13.98 12.38 -2.50
N GLY A 353 14.93 11.65 -3.09
CA GLY A 353 15.59 10.53 -2.41
C GLY A 353 14.70 9.27 -2.39
N ILE A 354 15.11 8.25 -1.64
CA ILE A 354 14.44 6.94 -1.59
C ILE A 354 14.56 6.33 -0.19
N GLY A 355 13.51 5.66 0.29
CA GLY A 355 13.52 5.03 1.63
C GLY A 355 13.67 6.08 2.74
N GLU A 356 14.64 5.91 3.65
CA GLU A 356 14.85 6.86 4.77
C GLU A 356 15.21 8.29 4.32
N ASP A 357 15.90 8.43 3.20
CA ASP A 357 16.31 9.74 2.67
C ASP A 357 15.17 10.42 1.89
N PHE A 358 13.99 9.80 1.82
CA PHE A 358 12.85 10.33 1.07
C PHE A 358 12.29 11.58 1.75
N ASP A 359 12.23 12.66 0.98
CA ASP A 359 11.68 13.95 1.38
C ASP A 359 10.78 14.49 0.27
N ILE A 360 9.48 14.48 0.53
CA ILE A 360 8.46 14.94 -0.41
C ILE A 360 8.65 16.43 -0.76
N ASN A 361 9.20 17.25 0.13
CA ASN A 361 9.38 18.68 -0.10
C ASN A 361 10.47 18.98 -1.14
N LYS A 362 11.30 17.98 -1.49
CA LYS A 362 12.30 18.08 -2.54
C LYS A 362 11.79 17.60 -3.90
N LEU A 363 10.51 17.24 -3.99
CA LEU A 363 9.89 16.81 -5.23
C LEU A 363 10.01 17.90 -6.29
N ARG A 364 10.58 17.54 -7.44
CA ARG A 364 10.83 18.46 -8.55
C ARG A 364 9.65 18.65 -9.50
N TYR A 365 8.69 17.72 -9.49
CA TYR A 365 7.56 17.69 -10.41
C TYR A 365 6.28 17.34 -9.64
N ASP A 366 5.28 18.21 -9.69
CA ASP A 366 3.98 17.99 -9.03
C ASP A 366 3.24 16.78 -9.62
N LYS A 367 3.43 16.48 -10.91
CA LYS A 367 2.82 15.31 -11.55
C LYS A 367 3.87 14.35 -12.07
N VAL A 368 3.81 13.11 -11.62
CA VAL A 368 4.58 11.98 -12.12
C VAL A 368 3.64 11.11 -12.94
N VAL A 369 3.74 11.22 -14.26
CA VAL A 369 2.86 10.54 -15.22
C VAL A 369 3.56 9.30 -15.76
N ILE A 370 2.99 8.12 -15.53
CA ILE A 370 3.43 6.87 -16.14
C ILE A 370 2.73 6.75 -17.50
N MET A 371 3.51 6.75 -18.57
CA MET A 371 3.03 6.64 -19.95
C MET A 371 3.63 5.39 -20.58
N ALA A 372 2.88 4.29 -20.49
CA ALA A 372 3.25 2.97 -20.99
C ALA A 372 2.25 2.52 -22.06
N ASP A 373 2.65 1.55 -22.89
CA ASP A 373 1.81 1.07 -23.99
C ASP A 373 0.55 0.35 -23.47
N ALA A 374 -0.50 0.33 -24.30
CA ALA A 374 -1.78 -0.32 -23.99
C ALA A 374 -1.76 -1.83 -24.27
N ASP A 375 -0.63 -2.47 -23.97
CA ASP A 375 -0.37 -3.90 -24.18
C ASP A 375 0.02 -4.62 -22.87
N VAL A 376 0.37 -5.90 -22.98
CA VAL A 376 0.75 -6.74 -21.83
C VAL A 376 2.06 -6.30 -21.17
N ASP A 377 3.03 -5.78 -21.94
CA ASP A 377 4.33 -5.35 -21.42
C ASP A 377 4.21 -3.96 -20.74
N GLY A 378 3.41 -3.05 -21.28
CA GLY A 378 3.10 -1.76 -20.67
C GLY A 378 2.30 -1.91 -19.36
N ALA A 379 1.33 -2.84 -19.32
CA ALA A 379 0.65 -3.20 -18.07
C ALA A 379 1.61 -3.76 -17.01
N HIS A 380 2.60 -4.54 -17.43
CA HIS A 380 3.62 -5.08 -16.55
C HIS A 380 4.57 -3.98 -16.01
N ILE A 381 5.02 -3.05 -16.87
CA ILE A 381 5.85 -1.91 -16.44
C ILE A 381 5.09 -1.01 -15.47
N ARG A 382 3.82 -0.73 -15.76
CA ARG A 382 2.95 0.03 -14.84
C ARG A 382 2.89 -0.64 -13.48
N THR A 383 2.68 -1.95 -13.43
CA THR A 383 2.64 -2.70 -12.16
C THR A 383 3.96 -2.62 -11.40
N LEU A 384 5.11 -2.74 -12.10
CA LEU A 384 6.44 -2.62 -11.49
C LEU A 384 6.71 -1.23 -10.92
N LEU A 385 6.33 -0.17 -11.65
CA LEU A 385 6.49 1.22 -11.19
C LEU A 385 5.57 1.55 -10.01
N LEU A 386 4.32 1.11 -10.04
CA LEU A 386 3.39 1.29 -8.93
C LEU A 386 3.89 0.56 -7.69
N THR A 387 4.40 -0.67 -7.83
CA THR A 387 5.05 -1.41 -6.74
C THR A 387 6.23 -0.62 -6.17
N PHE A 388 7.06 -0.05 -7.03
CA PHE A 388 8.21 0.77 -6.61
C PHE A 388 7.80 2.02 -5.84
N PHE A 389 6.85 2.79 -6.36
CA PHE A 389 6.34 3.97 -5.67
C PHE A 389 5.67 3.59 -4.35
N PHE A 390 4.87 2.51 -4.32
CA PHE A 390 4.22 2.06 -3.10
C PHE A 390 5.21 1.62 -2.02
N ARG A 391 6.27 0.91 -2.37
CA ARG A 391 7.26 0.40 -1.41
C ARG A 391 8.25 1.44 -0.90
N TYR A 392 8.71 2.35 -1.77
CA TYR A 392 9.86 3.21 -1.44
C TYR A 392 9.57 4.71 -1.51
N MET A 393 8.42 5.12 -2.05
CA MET A 393 8.02 6.52 -2.23
C MET A 393 6.53 6.71 -1.94
N ARG A 394 5.98 5.97 -0.97
CA ARG A 394 4.55 5.95 -0.64
C ARG A 394 3.92 7.35 -0.49
N PRO A 395 4.60 8.36 0.12
CA PRO A 395 4.01 9.69 0.21
C PRO A 395 3.65 10.33 -1.14
N LEU A 396 4.27 9.93 -2.26
CA LEU A 396 3.86 10.38 -3.61
C LEU A 396 2.45 9.91 -4.00
N LEU A 397 2.08 8.71 -3.54
CA LEU A 397 0.74 8.15 -3.76
C LEU A 397 -0.27 8.78 -2.80
N ASP A 398 0.11 8.93 -1.53
CA ASP A 398 -0.78 9.49 -0.49
C ASP A 398 -1.17 10.95 -0.80
N THR A 399 -0.23 11.73 -1.33
CA THR A 399 -0.47 13.12 -1.78
C THR A 399 -1.02 13.20 -3.21
N GLY A 400 -1.09 12.06 -3.91
CA GLY A 400 -1.70 11.91 -5.22
C GLY A 400 -0.95 12.65 -6.34
N HIS A 401 0.38 12.55 -6.35
CA HIS A 401 1.23 13.08 -7.43
C HIS A 401 1.44 12.08 -8.58
N VAL A 402 1.01 10.82 -8.43
CA VAL A 402 1.20 9.78 -9.45
C VAL A 402 -0.04 9.62 -10.34
N TYR A 403 0.18 9.62 -11.65
CA TYR A 403 -0.86 9.54 -12.66
C TYR A 403 -0.52 8.47 -13.70
N LEU A 404 -1.55 7.89 -14.32
CA LEU A 404 -1.44 7.01 -15.47
C LEU A 404 -2.00 7.73 -16.68
N ALA A 405 -1.20 7.87 -17.74
CA ALA A 405 -1.69 8.39 -19.01
C ALA A 405 -2.69 7.39 -19.62
N GLN A 406 -3.70 7.91 -20.33
CA GLN A 406 -4.66 7.11 -21.09
C GLN A 406 -4.56 7.48 -22.57
N PRO A 407 -3.68 6.83 -23.35
CA PRO A 407 -3.63 7.03 -24.78
C PRO A 407 -4.87 6.44 -25.47
N PRO A 408 -5.27 6.95 -26.66
CA PRO A 408 -6.41 6.42 -27.39
C PRO A 408 -6.13 5.03 -27.95
N LEU A 409 -7.15 4.17 -27.96
CA LEU A 409 -7.07 2.82 -28.52
C LEU A 409 -7.30 2.82 -30.03
N PHE A 410 -8.11 3.74 -30.54
CA PHE A 410 -8.52 3.79 -31.93
C PHE A 410 -8.45 5.20 -32.52
N LYS A 411 -8.16 5.27 -33.81
CA LYS A 411 -8.36 6.44 -34.67
C LYS A 411 -9.40 6.08 -35.73
N VAL A 412 -10.51 6.80 -35.74
CA VAL A 412 -11.61 6.63 -36.69
C VAL A 412 -11.52 7.75 -37.72
N SER A 413 -11.40 7.38 -39.00
CA SER A 413 -11.14 8.32 -40.10
C SER A 413 -12.21 8.22 -41.17
N LYS A 414 -12.68 9.37 -41.69
CA LYS A 414 -13.54 9.42 -42.88
C LYS A 414 -13.15 10.61 -43.76
N GLY A 415 -12.51 10.32 -44.88
CA GLY A 415 -11.96 11.34 -45.77
C GLY A 415 -10.88 12.16 -45.07
N LYS A 416 -11.13 13.46 -44.84
CA LYS A 416 -10.19 14.37 -44.14
C LYS A 416 -10.47 14.51 -42.64
N LYS A 417 -11.60 14.01 -42.14
CA LYS A 417 -11.96 14.08 -40.72
C LYS A 417 -11.44 12.83 -40.02
N HIS A 418 -10.88 13.01 -38.82
CA HIS A 418 -10.48 11.93 -37.94
C HIS A 418 -10.84 12.29 -36.50
N VAL A 419 -11.14 11.27 -35.70
CA VAL A 419 -11.44 11.35 -34.27
C VAL A 419 -10.78 10.19 -33.54
N TYR A 420 -10.52 10.35 -32.25
CA TYR A 420 -9.87 9.34 -31.42
C TYR A 420 -10.90 8.71 -30.47
N ALA A 421 -10.78 7.40 -30.25
CA ALA A 421 -11.61 6.64 -29.31
C ALA A 421 -10.73 5.92 -28.29
N PHE A 422 -11.20 5.89 -27.04
CA PHE A 422 -10.53 5.29 -25.89
C PHE A 422 -11.17 3.96 -25.45
N SER A 423 -12.30 3.57 -26.05
CA SER A 423 -12.99 2.30 -25.82
C SER A 423 -13.59 1.74 -27.11
N ASP A 424 -13.94 0.45 -27.11
CA ASP A 424 -14.66 -0.18 -28.21
C ASP A 424 -16.05 0.45 -28.40
N GLU A 425 -16.75 0.76 -27.31
CA GLU A 425 -18.06 1.40 -27.35
C GLU A 425 -17.99 2.81 -27.95
N GLU A 426 -16.96 3.57 -27.59
CA GLU A 426 -16.74 4.91 -28.15
C GLU A 426 -16.37 4.86 -29.63
N ARG A 427 -15.56 3.87 -30.05
CA ARG A 427 -15.24 3.65 -31.46
C ARG A 427 -16.50 3.39 -32.27
N ASP A 428 -17.38 2.51 -31.79
CA ASP A 428 -18.60 2.14 -32.50
C ASP A 428 -19.55 3.34 -32.62
N ARG A 429 -19.72 4.09 -31.53
CA ARG A 429 -20.50 5.33 -31.52
C ARG A 429 -19.95 6.37 -32.51
N LEU A 430 -18.65 6.64 -32.48
CA LEU A 430 -18.02 7.61 -33.38
C LEU A 430 -18.09 7.17 -34.84
N THR A 431 -18.02 5.86 -35.10
CA THR A 431 -18.17 5.30 -36.45
C THR A 431 -19.58 5.52 -37.00
N GLU A 432 -20.61 5.35 -36.16
CA GLU A 432 -22.01 5.63 -36.50
C GLU A 432 -22.25 7.12 -36.71
N GLU A 433 -21.74 7.99 -35.84
CA GLU A 433 -21.86 9.45 -35.95
C GLU A 433 -21.20 10.00 -37.23
N MET A 434 -20.11 9.37 -37.66
CA MET A 434 -19.46 9.69 -38.94
C MET A 434 -20.20 9.10 -40.15
N GLY A 435 -21.30 8.37 -39.95
CA GLY A 435 -22.17 7.83 -40.99
C GLY A 435 -21.67 6.53 -41.63
N GLY A 436 -20.95 5.70 -40.87
CA GLY A 436 -20.48 4.37 -41.28
C GLY A 436 -19.39 4.36 -42.37
N GLY A 437 -18.75 3.19 -42.56
CA GLY A 437 -17.70 3.02 -43.58
C GLY A 437 -16.42 3.81 -43.30
N CYS A 438 -16.09 4.02 -42.02
CA CYS A 438 -14.89 4.71 -41.58
C CYS A 438 -13.68 3.78 -41.58
N ASP A 439 -12.49 4.34 -41.82
CA ASP A 439 -11.22 3.63 -41.67
C ASP A 439 -10.80 3.68 -40.19
N ILE A 440 -10.63 2.51 -39.58
CA ILE A 440 -10.35 2.35 -38.16
C ILE A 440 -8.92 1.84 -38.00
N GLN A 441 -8.04 2.68 -37.46
CA GLN A 441 -6.70 2.29 -37.07
C GLN A 441 -6.68 2.02 -35.56
N ARG A 442 -6.24 0.83 -35.15
CA ARG A 442 -5.98 0.51 -33.74
C ARG A 442 -4.53 0.82 -33.41
N TYR A 443 -4.29 1.59 -32.36
CA TYR A 443 -2.95 1.81 -31.83
C TYR A 443 -2.55 0.65 -30.93
N LYS A 444 -1.35 0.09 -31.14
CA LYS A 444 -0.80 -0.95 -30.26
C LYS A 444 0.25 -0.42 -29.31
N GLY A 445 0.99 0.61 -29.71
CA GLY A 445 2.00 1.25 -28.88
C GLY A 445 2.11 2.74 -29.17
N LEU A 446 2.62 3.49 -28.20
CA LEU A 446 2.81 4.93 -28.26
C LEU A 446 3.78 5.35 -29.37
N GLY A 447 4.70 4.46 -29.76
CA GLY A 447 5.64 4.68 -30.86
C GLY A 447 5.01 4.73 -32.26
N GLU A 448 3.75 4.30 -32.42
CA GLU A 448 3.00 4.38 -33.68
C GLU A 448 2.38 5.77 -33.90
N MET A 449 2.35 6.60 -32.86
CA MET A 449 1.82 7.97 -32.91
C MET A 449 2.93 8.95 -33.27
N ASP A 450 2.63 9.86 -34.21
CA ASP A 450 3.50 10.99 -34.45
C ASP A 450 3.48 11.98 -33.25
N PRO A 451 4.49 12.85 -33.10
CA PRO A 451 4.58 13.75 -31.95
C PRO A 451 3.36 14.66 -31.75
N ILE A 452 2.69 15.07 -32.84
CA ILE A 452 1.52 15.95 -32.79
C ILE A 452 0.31 15.16 -32.28
N GLN A 453 0.10 13.95 -32.79
CA GLN A 453 -0.97 13.06 -32.32
C GLN A 453 -0.79 12.73 -30.84
N LEU A 454 0.44 12.44 -30.40
CA LEU A 454 0.73 12.14 -29.00
C LEU A 454 0.42 13.34 -28.09
N TRP A 455 0.77 14.56 -28.54
CA TRP A 455 0.42 15.79 -27.84
C TRP A 455 -1.10 15.95 -27.71
N GLU A 456 -1.82 15.98 -28.83
CA GLU A 456 -3.25 16.30 -28.88
C GLU A 456 -4.12 15.29 -28.10
N THR A 457 -3.67 14.05 -27.98
CA THR A 457 -4.45 12.97 -27.37
C THR A 457 -4.08 12.69 -25.92
N THR A 458 -2.79 12.75 -25.58
CA THR A 458 -2.28 12.14 -24.34
C THR A 458 -1.48 13.11 -23.46
N MET A 459 -0.94 14.20 -24.02
CA MET A 459 -0.05 15.11 -23.28
C MET A 459 -0.58 16.53 -23.08
N ASP A 460 -1.48 17.02 -23.94
CA ASP A 460 -2.06 18.36 -23.81
C ASP A 460 -2.99 18.42 -22.59
N PRO A 461 -2.71 19.29 -21.59
CA PRO A 461 -3.56 19.45 -20.41
C PRO A 461 -5.02 19.77 -20.68
N LYS A 462 -5.36 20.27 -21.88
CA LYS A 462 -6.74 20.64 -22.26
C LYS A 462 -7.58 19.46 -22.74
N THR A 463 -6.95 18.43 -23.29
CA THR A 463 -7.65 17.32 -23.97
C THR A 463 -7.33 15.96 -23.38
N ARG A 464 -6.18 15.79 -22.72
CA ARG A 464 -5.75 14.51 -22.18
C ARG A 464 -6.67 14.00 -21.07
N ILE A 465 -6.70 12.68 -20.94
CA ILE A 465 -7.33 11.97 -19.83
C ILE A 465 -6.22 11.27 -19.05
N MET A 466 -6.26 11.39 -17.72
CA MET A 466 -5.32 10.71 -16.82
C MET A 466 -6.08 10.06 -15.67
N LEU A 467 -5.63 8.88 -15.28
CA LEU A 467 -6.10 8.25 -14.04
C LEU A 467 -5.15 8.68 -12.92
N ARG A 468 -5.69 9.36 -11.91
CA ARG A 468 -4.93 9.66 -10.68
C ARG A 468 -4.88 8.40 -9.84
N VAL A 469 -3.68 7.97 -9.46
CA VAL A 469 -3.53 6.82 -8.56
C VAL A 469 -3.83 7.28 -7.14
N THR A 470 -4.86 6.70 -6.55
CA THR A 470 -5.25 6.93 -5.15
C THR A 470 -4.93 5.70 -4.32
N LEU A 471 -4.58 5.92 -3.05
CA LEU A 471 -4.43 4.85 -2.08
C LEU A 471 -5.64 4.85 -1.15
N GLU A 472 -6.72 4.21 -1.59
CA GLU A 472 -7.94 4.10 -0.78
C GLU A 472 -7.72 3.15 0.39
N ASP A 473 -7.07 2.01 0.13
CA ASP A 473 -6.72 1.04 1.15
C ASP A 473 -5.28 0.54 1.01
N ALA A 474 -4.42 1.08 1.87
CA ALA A 474 -3.01 0.72 1.89
C ALA A 474 -2.74 -0.74 2.25
N MET A 475 -3.60 -1.35 3.08
CA MET A 475 -3.41 -2.73 3.53
C MET A 475 -3.76 -3.72 2.44
N GLU A 476 -4.86 -3.46 1.72
CA GLU A 476 -5.28 -4.28 0.60
C GLU A 476 -4.32 -4.15 -0.59
N ALA A 477 -3.87 -2.92 -0.87
CA ALA A 477 -2.83 -2.69 -1.86
C ALA A 477 -1.54 -3.46 -1.50
N ASP A 478 -1.11 -3.40 -0.24
CA ASP A 478 0.06 -4.13 0.26
C ASP A 478 -0.08 -5.65 0.07
N GLU A 479 -1.21 -6.23 0.50
CA GLU A 479 -1.48 -7.66 0.35
C GLU A 479 -1.49 -8.07 -1.13
N THR A 480 -2.13 -7.27 -1.98
CA THR A 480 -2.20 -7.51 -3.43
C THR A 480 -0.81 -7.45 -4.06
N PHE A 481 0.01 -6.44 -3.73
CA PHE A 481 1.39 -6.37 -4.22
C PHE A 481 2.23 -7.54 -3.74
N SER A 482 2.12 -7.96 -2.48
CA SER A 482 2.86 -9.12 -1.98
C SER A 482 2.46 -10.42 -2.67
N ILE A 483 1.18 -10.64 -2.97
CA ILE A 483 0.72 -11.84 -3.71
C ILE A 483 1.19 -11.79 -5.17
N LEU A 484 0.93 -10.68 -5.87
CA LEU A 484 1.21 -10.57 -7.30
C LEU A 484 2.70 -10.46 -7.59
N MET A 485 3.44 -9.68 -6.79
CA MET A 485 4.84 -9.36 -7.05
C MET A 485 5.81 -10.20 -6.22
N GLY A 486 5.34 -10.96 -5.22
CA GLY A 486 6.17 -11.79 -4.34
C GLY A 486 6.72 -13.08 -4.96
N ASP A 487 7.50 -13.82 -4.17
CA ASP A 487 8.27 -14.98 -4.65
C ASP A 487 7.47 -16.27 -4.86
N LYS A 488 6.33 -16.41 -4.20
CA LYS A 488 5.54 -17.65 -4.25
C LYS A 488 4.62 -17.68 -5.47
N VAL A 489 4.61 -18.83 -6.14
CA VAL A 489 3.84 -19.03 -7.39
C VAL A 489 2.39 -19.40 -7.11
N GLU A 490 2.12 -20.30 -6.17
CA GLU A 490 0.76 -20.78 -5.90
C GLU A 490 -0.24 -19.69 -5.49
N PRO A 491 0.06 -18.79 -4.54
CA PRO A 491 -0.88 -17.73 -4.17
C PRO A 491 -1.21 -16.80 -5.33
N ARG A 492 -0.21 -16.51 -6.17
CA ARG A 492 -0.41 -15.72 -7.39
C ARG A 492 -1.30 -16.47 -8.38
N ARG A 493 -1.10 -17.77 -8.53
CA ARG A 493 -1.93 -18.62 -9.39
C ARG A 493 -3.38 -18.63 -8.91
N ASP A 494 -3.62 -18.85 -7.63
CA ASP A 494 -4.95 -18.83 -7.04
C ASP A 494 -5.64 -17.47 -7.24
N PHE A 495 -4.88 -16.38 -7.09
CA PHE A 495 -5.38 -15.03 -7.37
C PHE A 495 -5.77 -14.87 -8.84
N ILE A 496 -4.95 -15.33 -9.78
CA ILE A 496 -5.24 -15.29 -11.22
C ILE A 496 -6.47 -16.15 -11.54
N GLU A 497 -6.57 -17.36 -11.01
CA GLU A 497 -7.70 -18.27 -11.25
C GLU A 497 -9.02 -17.68 -10.73
N LYS A 498 -9.02 -17.08 -9.53
CA LYS A 498 -10.19 -16.41 -8.96
C LYS A 498 -10.64 -15.18 -9.78
N ASN A 499 -9.70 -14.48 -10.40
CA ASN A 499 -9.93 -13.23 -11.12
C ASN A 499 -9.92 -13.37 -12.66
N ALA A 500 -9.76 -14.59 -13.19
CA ALA A 500 -9.63 -14.85 -14.62
C ALA A 500 -10.82 -14.34 -15.45
N LYS A 501 -12.01 -14.28 -14.85
CA LYS A 501 -13.24 -13.74 -15.46
C LYS A 501 -13.17 -12.26 -15.86
N TYR A 502 -12.22 -11.50 -15.32
CA TYR A 502 -12.03 -10.08 -15.62
C TYR A 502 -11.09 -9.83 -16.82
N VAL A 503 -10.46 -10.88 -17.35
CA VAL A 503 -9.53 -10.74 -18.47
C VAL A 503 -10.31 -10.60 -19.77
N GLN A 504 -10.29 -9.40 -20.37
CA GLN A 504 -10.95 -9.13 -21.65
C GLN A 504 -9.99 -9.21 -22.85
N ASN A 505 -8.69 -9.01 -22.65
CA ASN A 505 -7.67 -8.99 -23.70
C ASN A 505 -6.53 -9.96 -23.35
N LEU A 506 -6.57 -11.16 -23.94
CA LEU A 506 -5.41 -12.07 -23.99
C LEU A 506 -4.76 -11.91 -25.36
N ASP A 507 -3.47 -11.58 -25.39
CA ASP A 507 -2.65 -11.88 -26.56
C ASP A 507 -2.50 -13.41 -26.62
N VAL A 508 -3.26 -14.06 -27.50
CA VAL A 508 -3.18 -15.50 -27.80
C VAL A 508 -2.27 -15.74 -28.99
#